data_AF-A0A7J6KP00-F1
#
_entry.id   AF-A0A7J6KP00-F1
#
_cell.length_a   1.000
_cell.length_b   1.000
_cell.length_c   1.000
_cell.angle_alpha   90.00
_cell.angle_beta   90.00
_cell.angle_gamma   90.00
#
_symmetry.space_group_name_H-M   'P 1'
#
loop_
_entity.id
_entity.type
_entity.pdbx_description
1 polymer ?
#
loop_
_entity_poly.entity_id
_entity_poly.type
_entity_poly.pdbx_seq_one_letter_code
_entity_poly.pdbx_strand_id
1 'polypeptide(L)'
;RGTSTFDGAAIAHAVLKRISEHIGCRTLFATHYHQLAEDETLLNTGLYHQACLVNPTTREVTFLYKFTEGRCPQSHAMHVAKIAGLPEVIVEEARQMSAVFHSAVKSSAGPSDDEALGNFYDSVKHVAAH
;
A
#
# COMPACT_ATOMS: atom_id res chain seq x y z
N ARG A 1 11.89 -1.09 -5.92
CA ARG A 1 10.95 -1.97 -6.68
C ARG A 1 11.77 -3.07 -7.33
N GLY A 2 11.22 -4.28 -7.51
CA GLY A 2 11.92 -5.40 -8.18
C GLY A 2 12.53 -6.46 -7.24
N THR A 3 12.10 -6.49 -5.98
CA THR A 3 12.47 -7.52 -4.99
C THR A 3 11.23 -7.87 -4.15
N SER A 4 11.36 -8.80 -3.19
CA SER A 4 10.31 -9.16 -2.25
C SER A 4 9.76 -7.93 -1.52
N THR A 5 8.50 -8.00 -1.09
CA THR A 5 7.83 -6.88 -0.40
C THR A 5 8.57 -6.49 0.88
N PHE A 6 9.00 -7.48 1.67
CA PHE A 6 9.67 -7.27 2.95
C PHE A 6 11.10 -6.76 2.78
N ASP A 7 11.90 -7.36 1.89
CA ASP A 7 13.26 -6.86 1.63
C ASP A 7 13.20 -5.43 1.08
N GLY A 8 12.25 -5.16 0.19
CA GLY A 8 12.06 -3.83 -0.37
C GLY A 8 11.69 -2.79 0.69
N ALA A 9 10.82 -3.14 1.64
CA ALA A 9 10.48 -2.28 2.77
C ALA A 9 11.67 -2.05 3.70
N ALA A 10 12.41 -3.11 4.04
CA ALA A 10 13.59 -3.04 4.92
C ALA A 10 14.69 -2.14 4.33
N ILE A 11 15.00 -2.31 3.04
CA ILE A 11 15.98 -1.47 2.32
C ILE A 11 15.50 -0.02 2.30
N ALA A 12 14.23 0.22 1.95
CA ALA A 12 13.68 1.58 1.89
C ALA A 12 13.73 2.28 3.25
N HIS A 13 13.42 1.57 4.33
CA HIS A 13 13.50 2.09 5.69
C HIS A 13 14.95 2.46 6.06
N ALA A 14 15.91 1.56 5.84
CA ALA A 14 17.32 1.81 6.14
C ALA A 14 17.88 3.02 5.37
N VAL A 15 17.51 3.18 4.10
CA VAL A 15 17.89 4.32 3.27
C VAL A 15 17.29 5.62 3.80
N LEU A 16 15.98 5.63 4.07
CA LEU A 16 15.28 6.81 4.58
C LEU A 16 15.87 7.26 5.92
N LYS A 17 16.07 6.33 6.84
CA LYS A 17 16.71 6.58 8.14
C LYS A 17 18.11 7.16 7.99
N ARG A 18 18.92 6.60 7.09
CA ARG A 18 20.28 7.10 6.83
C ARG A 18 20.28 8.54 6.33
N ILE A 19 19.35 8.85 5.43
CA ILE A 19 19.20 10.20 4.88
C ILE A 19 18.75 11.18 5.96
N SER A 20 17.72 10.83 6.75
CA SER A 20 17.13 11.75 7.72
C SER A 20 17.99 11.98 8.96
N GLU A 21 18.75 10.98 9.42
CA GLU A 21 19.52 11.06 10.67
C GLU A 21 21.00 11.39 10.49
N HIS A 22 21.62 11.01 9.36
CA HIS A 22 23.07 11.17 9.18
C HIS A 22 23.47 12.09 8.04
N ILE A 23 22.75 12.07 6.91
CA ILE A 23 23.09 12.93 5.76
C ILE A 23 22.49 14.33 5.92
N GLY A 24 21.23 14.42 6.37
CA GLY A 24 20.57 15.69 6.65
C GLY A 24 20.29 16.56 5.42
N CYS A 25 20.23 15.98 4.22
CA CYS A 25 19.92 16.72 3.00
C CYS A 25 18.42 16.83 2.76
N ARG A 26 18.00 17.91 2.06
CA ARG A 26 16.60 18.07 1.62
C ARG A 26 16.23 16.95 0.66
N THR A 27 15.24 16.14 1.03
CA THR A 27 14.87 14.92 0.30
C THR A 27 13.37 14.82 0.12
N LEU A 28 12.94 14.42 -1.07
CA LEU A 28 11.59 13.92 -1.33
C LEU A 28 11.66 12.40 -1.50
N PHE A 29 11.03 11.66 -0.59
CA PHE A 29 11.04 10.20 -0.61
C PHE A 29 9.65 9.66 -0.95
N ALA A 30 9.43 9.27 -2.21
CA ALA A 30 8.17 8.69 -2.65
C ALA A 30 8.16 7.17 -2.43
N THR A 31 7.15 6.66 -1.71
CA THR A 31 7.04 5.23 -1.38
C THR A 31 5.61 4.72 -1.47
N HIS A 32 5.45 3.42 -1.72
CA HIS A 32 4.18 2.70 -1.59
C HIS A 32 4.13 1.83 -0.33
N TYR A 33 5.19 1.82 0.48
CA TYR A 33 5.23 1.08 1.73
C TYR A 33 4.52 1.90 2.81
N HIS A 34 3.25 1.61 3.06
CA HIS A 34 2.46 2.32 4.07
C HIS A 34 3.03 2.19 5.48
N GLN A 35 3.67 1.06 5.80
CA GLN A 35 4.32 0.81 7.09
C GLN A 35 5.44 1.82 7.39
N LEU A 36 6.18 2.28 6.37
CA LEU A 36 7.22 3.30 6.56
C LEU A 36 6.64 4.66 6.94
N ALA A 37 5.41 4.97 6.52
CA ALA A 37 4.73 6.20 6.90
C ALA A 37 4.13 6.13 8.33
N GLU A 38 4.10 4.94 8.94
CA GLU A 38 3.62 4.71 10.30
C GLU A 38 4.79 4.56 11.30
N ASP A 39 6.04 4.58 10.82
CA ASP A 39 7.23 4.38 11.65
C ASP A 39 7.64 5.69 12.34
N GLU A 40 7.26 5.82 13.61
CA GLU A 40 7.60 6.97 14.46
C GLU A 40 9.10 7.10 14.74
N THR A 41 9.92 6.08 14.44
CA THR A 41 11.37 6.14 14.64
C THR A 41 12.08 6.96 13.56
N LEU A 42 11.40 7.27 12.45
CA LEU A 42 11.94 8.09 11.36
C LEU A 42 11.87 9.59 11.69
N LEU A 43 12.85 10.06 12.47
CA LEU A 43 12.96 11.46 12.88
C LEU A 43 13.23 12.40 11.70
N ASN A 44 12.88 13.68 11.87
CA ASN A 44 13.07 14.74 10.87
C ASN A 44 12.35 14.49 9.53
N THR A 45 11.27 13.71 9.54
CA THR A 45 10.45 13.45 8.36
C THR A 45 9.09 14.12 8.48
N GLY A 46 8.55 14.56 7.34
CA GLY A 46 7.18 15.06 7.22
C GLY A 46 6.42 14.19 6.22
N LEU A 47 5.19 13.83 6.56
CA LEU A 47 4.34 13.03 5.68
C LEU A 47 3.53 13.94 4.77
N TYR A 48 3.52 13.59 3.49
CA TYR A 48 2.72 14.28 2.48
C TYR A 48 2.14 13.27 1.51
N HIS A 49 0.97 13.59 0.97
CA HIS A 49 0.34 12.81 -0.09
C HIS A 49 -0.23 13.73 -1.17
N GLN A 50 -0.49 13.15 -2.35
CA GLN A 50 -1.22 13.85 -3.40
C GLN A 50 -2.71 13.83 -3.08
N ALA A 51 -3.29 15.02 -2.93
CA ALA A 51 -4.71 15.17 -2.62
C ALA A 51 -5.60 14.61 -3.73
N CYS A 52 -6.69 14.00 -3.31
CA CYS A 52 -7.67 13.39 -4.19
C CYS A 52 -9.07 13.61 -3.66
N LEU A 53 -10.03 13.87 -4.56
CA LEU A 53 -11.45 13.87 -4.24
C LEU A 53 -12.07 12.58 -4.76
N VAL A 54 -12.93 11.97 -3.94
CA VAL A 54 -13.73 10.81 -4.32
C VAL A 54 -15.19 11.23 -4.23
N ASN A 55 -15.94 11.11 -5.33
CA ASN A 55 -17.37 11.31 -5.31
C ASN A 55 -18.03 10.11 -4.59
N PRO A 56 -18.76 10.32 -3.48
CA PRO A 56 -19.29 9.21 -2.68
C PRO A 56 -20.38 8.41 -3.41
N THR A 57 -21.08 9.03 -4.38
CA THR A 57 -22.18 8.42 -5.11
C THR A 57 -21.69 7.75 -6.39
N THR A 58 -20.92 8.46 -7.22
CA THR A 58 -20.45 7.92 -8.51
C THR A 58 -19.18 7.07 -8.36
N ARG A 59 -18.48 7.18 -7.22
CA ARG A 59 -17.14 6.63 -7.00
C ARG A 59 -16.10 7.14 -7.99
N GLU A 60 -16.34 8.30 -8.61
CA GLU A 60 -15.36 8.93 -9.48
C GLU A 60 -14.25 9.60 -8.66
N VAL A 61 -13.03 9.54 -9.18
CA VAL A 61 -11.82 10.02 -8.52
C VAL A 61 -11.22 11.16 -9.31
N THR A 62 -11.00 12.29 -8.63
CA THR A 62 -10.36 13.48 -9.20
C THR A 62 -9.02 13.72 -8.50
N PHE A 63 -7.94 13.61 -9.26
CA PHE A 63 -6.59 13.93 -8.79
C PHE A 63 -6.38 15.44 -8.79
N LEU A 64 -6.10 16.02 -7.63
CA LEU A 64 -5.93 17.48 -7.50
C LEU A 64 -4.50 17.96 -7.78
N TYR A 65 -3.55 17.04 -7.94
CA TYR A 65 -2.12 17.33 -8.12
C TYR A 65 -1.54 18.31 -7.08
N LYS A 66 -2.12 18.32 -5.88
CA LYS A 66 -1.72 19.16 -4.76
C LYS A 66 -1.10 18.29 -3.66
N PHE A 67 0.09 18.65 -3.18
CA PHE A 67 0.66 18.03 -1.99
C PHE A 67 -0.03 18.56 -0.73
N THR A 68 -0.58 17.64 0.05
CA THR A 68 -1.21 17.92 1.34
C THR A 68 -0.45 17.18 2.42
N GLU A 69 -0.32 17.80 3.58
CA GLU A 69 0.31 17.20 4.76
C GLU A 69 -0.48 15.99 5.27
N GLY A 70 0.24 15.05 5.86
CA GLY A 70 -0.30 13.81 6.41
C GLY A 70 -0.26 12.64 5.43
N ARG A 71 -0.66 11.48 5.95
CA ARG A 71 -0.74 10.21 5.22
C ARG A 71 -1.91 10.22 4.23
N CYS A 72 -1.74 9.53 3.11
CA CYS A 72 -2.86 9.21 2.22
C CYS A 72 -3.92 8.35 2.95
N PRO A 73 -5.18 8.79 3.04
CA PRO A 73 -6.21 8.09 3.80
C PRO A 73 -6.65 6.75 3.18
N GLN A 74 -6.48 6.57 1.87
CA GLN A 74 -6.91 5.35 1.18
C GLN A 74 -6.10 5.10 -0.11
N SER A 75 -5.95 3.82 -0.48
CA SER A 75 -5.48 3.45 -1.82
C SER A 75 -6.55 3.76 -2.87
N HIS A 76 -6.14 4.44 -3.95
CA HIS A 76 -7.02 4.74 -5.09
C HIS A 76 -6.93 3.70 -6.21
N ALA A 77 -6.23 2.57 -6.00
CA ALA A 77 -5.97 1.56 -7.03
C ALA A 77 -7.26 1.03 -7.67
N MET A 78 -8.30 0.74 -6.86
CA MET A 78 -9.58 0.24 -7.37
C MET A 78 -10.33 1.27 -8.21
N HIS A 79 -10.21 2.55 -7.85
CA HIS A 79 -10.80 3.64 -8.62
C HIS A 79 -10.07 3.85 -9.94
N VAL A 80 -8.74 3.79 -9.93
CA VAL A 80 -7.91 3.85 -11.14
C VAL A 80 -8.21 2.67 -12.07
N ALA A 81 -8.39 1.46 -11.54
CA ALA A 81 -8.78 0.29 -12.32
C ALA A 81 -10.12 0.50 -13.05
N LYS A 82 -11.11 1.07 -12.37
CA LYS A 82 -12.41 1.42 -12.98
C LYS A 82 -12.25 2.46 -14.09
N ILE A 83 -11.46 3.52 -13.86
CA ILE A 83 -11.16 4.55 -14.88
C ILE A 83 -10.43 3.94 -16.08
N ALA A 84 -9.56 2.95 -15.86
CA ALA A 84 -8.85 2.22 -16.91
C ALA A 84 -9.76 1.25 -17.71
N GLY A 85 -11.06 1.17 -17.38
CA GLY A 85 -12.03 0.36 -18.10
C GLY A 85 -12.06 -1.11 -17.69
N LEU A 86 -11.52 -1.47 -16.52
CA LEU A 86 -11.66 -2.83 -16.02
C LEU A 86 -13.14 -3.15 -15.72
N PRO A 87 -13.61 -4.38 -16.01
CA PRO A 87 -14.98 -4.80 -15.67
C PRO A 87 -15.25 -4.66 -14.17
N GLU A 88 -16.44 -4.17 -13.80
CA GLU A 88 -16.81 -3.91 -12.40
C GLU A 88 -16.69 -5.17 -11.53
N VAL A 89 -17.01 -6.35 -12.09
CA VAL A 89 -16.87 -7.64 -11.39
C VAL A 89 -15.42 -7.89 -10.93
N ILE A 90 -14.43 -7.62 -11.77
CA ILE A 90 -13.00 -7.79 -11.45
C ILE A 90 -12.56 -6.78 -10.39
N VAL A 91 -13.04 -5.54 -10.47
CA VAL A 91 -12.70 -4.49 -9.50
C VAL A 91 -13.28 -4.82 -8.13
N GLU A 92 -14.49 -5.39 -8.07
CA GLU A 92 -15.12 -5.80 -6.82
C GLU A 92 -14.45 -7.03 -6.19
N GLU A 93 -14.12 -8.05 -6.99
CA GLU A 93 -13.33 -9.20 -6.52
C GLU A 93 -11.97 -8.75 -5.96
N ALA A 94 -11.27 -7.86 -6.67
CA ALA A 94 -9.99 -7.32 -6.22
C ALA A 94 -10.13 -6.52 -4.90
N ARG A 95 -11.25 -5.81 -4.71
CA ARG A 95 -11.56 -5.10 -3.45
C ARG A 95 -11.73 -6.07 -2.30
N GLN A 96 -12.50 -7.15 -2.49
CA GLN A 96 -12.70 -8.17 -1.46
C GLN A 96 -11.38 -8.87 -1.11
N MET A 97 -10.62 -9.28 -2.13
CA MET A 97 -9.32 -9.91 -1.95
C MET A 97 -8.32 -9.00 -1.23
N SER A 98 -8.32 -7.70 -1.56
CA SER A 98 -7.49 -6.72 -0.86
C SER A 98 -7.79 -6.66 0.64
N ALA A 99 -9.06 -6.71 1.03
CA ALA A 99 -9.44 -6.73 2.46
C ALA A 99 -8.90 -7.99 3.17
N VAL A 100 -8.97 -9.15 2.50
CA VAL A 100 -8.41 -10.40 3.01
C VAL A 100 -6.90 -10.27 3.22
N PHE A 101 -6.15 -9.81 2.21
CA PHE A 101 -4.70 -9.60 2.33
C PHE A 101 -4.32 -8.68 3.49
N HIS A 102 -5.04 -7.58 3.70
CA HIS A 102 -4.77 -6.69 4.83
C HIS A 102 -5.02 -7.35 6.18
N SER A 103 -6.04 -8.21 6.28
CA SER A 103 -6.30 -8.97 7.52
C SER A 103 -5.21 -10.03 7.78
N ALA A 104 -4.78 -10.75 6.75
CA ALA A 104 -3.73 -11.76 6.85
C ALA A 104 -2.40 -11.15 7.32
N VAL A 105 -1.97 -10.04 6.72
CA VAL A 105 -0.73 -9.33 7.09
C VAL A 105 -0.77 -8.82 8.55
N LYS A 106 -1.94 -8.41 9.06
CA LYS A 106 -2.09 -8.02 10.46
C LYS A 106 -2.00 -9.21 11.42
N SER A 107 -2.42 -10.39 10.99
CA SER A 107 -2.39 -11.62 11.81
C SER A 107 -1.06 -12.36 11.79
N SER A 108 -0.26 -12.21 10.73
CA SER A 108 0.96 -13.00 10.48
C SER A 108 2.26 -12.32 10.93
N ALA A 109 2.28 -11.63 12.07
CA ALA A 109 3.50 -11.02 12.62
C ALA A 109 4.52 -12.07 13.17
N GLY A 110 4.89 -13.06 12.33
CA GLY A 110 6.03 -14.01 12.39
C GLY A 110 5.69 -15.47 11.97
N PRO A 111 6.60 -16.29 11.38
CA PRO A 111 7.70 -16.05 10.41
C PRO A 111 7.46 -16.66 8.99
N SER A 112 8.28 -16.19 8.02
CA SER A 112 8.53 -16.62 6.61
C SER A 112 7.38 -16.83 5.61
N ASP A 113 7.43 -16.04 4.52
CA ASP A 113 6.34 -15.80 3.57
C ASP A 113 6.00 -16.92 2.57
N ASP A 114 6.88 -17.91 2.36
CA ASP A 114 6.62 -18.97 1.36
C ASP A 114 5.54 -19.97 1.81
N GLU A 115 5.47 -20.29 3.11
CA GLU A 115 4.40 -21.15 3.64
C GLU A 115 3.05 -20.41 3.76
N ALA A 116 3.09 -19.11 4.07
CA ALA A 116 1.89 -18.29 4.21
C ALA A 116 1.19 -18.07 2.86
N LEU A 117 1.96 -17.81 1.78
CA LEU A 117 1.43 -17.70 0.42
C LEU A 117 0.95 -19.05 -0.14
N GLY A 118 1.64 -20.16 0.18
CA GLY A 118 1.23 -21.51 -0.20
C GLY A 118 -0.10 -21.93 0.43
N ASN A 119 -0.21 -21.80 1.75
CA ASN A 119 -1.44 -22.13 2.49
C ASN A 119 -2.62 -21.22 2.09
N PHE A 120 -2.32 -19.97 1.72
CA PHE A 120 -3.31 -19.02 1.24
C PHE A 120 -3.85 -19.37 -0.16
N TYR A 121 -2.98 -19.71 -1.11
CA TYR A 121 -3.41 -20.11 -2.46
C TYR A 121 -4.29 -21.36 -2.43
N ASP A 122 -4.03 -22.30 -1.53
CA ASP A 122 -4.86 -23.50 -1.35
C ASP A 122 -6.21 -23.19 -0.68
N SER A 123 -6.26 -22.22 0.24
CA SER A 123 -7.52 -21.74 0.83
C SER A 123 -8.42 -21.04 -0.21
N VAL A 124 -7.84 -20.23 -1.11
CA VAL A 124 -8.61 -19.52 -2.15
C VAL A 124 -9.13 -20.47 -3.23
N LYS A 125 -8.38 -21.53 -3.58
CA LYS A 125 -8.86 -22.58 -4.51
C LYS A 125 -10.11 -23.31 -4.00
N HIS A 126 -10.23 -23.50 -2.69
CA HIS A 126 -11.40 -24.15 -2.10
C HIS A 126 -12.67 -23.27 -2.12
N VAL A 127 -12.53 -21.95 -2.10
CA VAL A 127 -13.66 -21.01 -2.17
C VAL A 127 -14.15 -20.82 -3.60
N ALA A 128 -13.26 -20.95 -4.60
CA ALA A 128 -13.61 -20.83 -6.02
C ALA A 128 -14.20 -22.12 -6.64
N ALA A 129 -14.37 -23.19 -5.86
CA ALA A 129 -14.88 -24.49 -6.31
C ALA A 129 -16.37 -24.75 -5.98
N HIS A 130 -17.09 -23.74 -5.49
CA HIS A 130 -18.54 -23.74 -5.25
C HIS A 130 -19.19 -22.52 -5.92
#